data_AF-A0A503XLQ6-F1
#
_entry.id   AF-A0A503XLQ6-F1
#
_cell.length_a   1.000
_cell.length_b   1.000
_cell.length_c   1.000
_cell.angle_alpha   90.00
_cell.angle_beta   90.00
_cell.angle_gamma   90.00
#
_symmetry.space_group_name_H-M   'P 1'
#
loop_
_entity.id
_entity.type
_entity.pdbx_description
1 polymer ?
#
loop_
_entity_poly.entity_id
_entity_poly.type
_entity_poly.pdbx_seq_one_letter_code
_entity_poly.pdbx_strand_id
1 'polypeptide(L)'
;MQLFAPQDRYTKRDAYPLNHYGAGPFCKFKISNRINESGVYVFVIGDAVHYIGECANLSKRFNMGYGNISPKNCYKGGQETNCRVNNLVCEAATAGREIALWFLSTADYKTIELTLRAANRTAWNRI
;
A
#
# COMPACT_ATOMS: atom_id res chain seq x y z
N MET A 1 12.53 -2.48 10.28
CA MET A 1 11.14 -2.00 10.12
C MET A 1 10.66 -1.40 11.44
N GLN A 2 9.83 -0.35 11.43
CA GLN A 2 9.31 0.29 12.66
C GLN A 2 7.78 0.17 12.71
N LEU A 3 7.23 -0.47 13.75
CA LEU A 3 5.79 -0.53 14.01
C LEU A 3 5.27 0.78 14.59
N PHE A 4 4.01 1.14 14.31
CA PHE A 4 3.37 2.32 14.89
C PHE A 4 1.83 2.26 14.86
N ALA A 5 1.21 3.08 15.72
CA ALA A 5 -0.24 3.27 15.81
C ALA A 5 -0.61 4.72 15.44
N PRO A 6 -0.83 5.06 14.16
CA PRO A 6 -1.18 6.40 13.74
C PRO A 6 -2.57 6.84 14.19
N GLN A 7 -3.50 5.92 14.37
CA GLN A 7 -4.91 6.20 14.65
C GLN A 7 -5.12 7.04 15.90
N ASP A 8 -4.27 6.89 16.92
CA ASP A 8 -4.38 7.59 18.20
C ASP A 8 -4.15 9.10 18.07
N ARG A 9 -3.48 9.53 16.99
CA ARG A 9 -3.14 10.93 16.73
C ARG A 9 -4.20 11.68 15.93
N TYR A 10 -5.32 11.04 15.57
CA TYR A 10 -6.37 11.72 14.82
C TYR A 10 -7.25 12.55 15.77
N THR A 11 -7.33 13.85 15.51
CA THR A 11 -8.08 14.79 16.37
C THR A 11 -9.58 14.52 16.40
N LYS A 12 -10.14 13.86 15.39
CA LYS A 12 -11.56 13.49 15.31
C LYS A 12 -11.81 12.01 15.55
N ARG A 13 -10.93 11.32 16.29
CA ARG A 13 -11.04 9.88 16.57
C ARG A 13 -12.34 9.48 17.27
N ASP A 14 -12.90 10.36 18.09
CA ASP A 14 -14.15 10.08 18.82
C ASP A 14 -15.40 10.36 17.96
N ALA A 15 -15.25 11.06 16.84
CA ALA A 15 -16.36 11.44 15.96
C ALA A 15 -16.62 10.42 14.84
N TYR A 16 -15.64 9.56 14.54
CA TYR A 16 -15.75 8.57 13.46
C TYR A 16 -15.19 7.23 13.95
N PRO A 17 -15.83 6.10 13.61
CA PRO A 17 -15.23 4.80 13.87
C PRO A 17 -14.06 4.53 12.94
N LEU A 18 -13.18 3.61 13.35
CA LEU A 18 -12.13 3.07 12.48
C LEU A 18 -12.76 2.41 11.24
N ASN A 19 -12.04 2.44 10.11
CA ASN A 19 -12.37 1.57 8.98
C ASN A 19 -11.84 0.16 9.22
N HIS A 20 -12.13 -0.75 8.30
CA HIS A 20 -11.86 -2.18 8.47
C HIS A 20 -10.38 -2.52 8.74
N TYR A 21 -9.45 -1.68 8.29
CA TYR A 21 -8.00 -1.88 8.49
C TYR A 21 -7.39 -0.81 9.40
N GLY A 22 -8.23 0.04 9.99
CA GLY A 22 -7.81 1.23 10.73
C GLY A 22 -7.07 0.94 12.03
N ALA A 23 -7.25 -0.25 12.59
CA ALA A 23 -6.59 -0.69 13.82
C ALA A 23 -5.12 -1.07 13.62
N GLY A 24 -4.66 -1.26 12.37
CA GLY A 24 -3.33 -1.80 12.08
C GLY A 24 -3.30 -3.34 12.08
N PRO A 25 -2.12 -3.95 12.29
CA PRO A 25 -0.84 -3.34 12.61
C PRO A 25 -0.22 -2.57 11.44
N PHE A 26 0.42 -1.43 11.71
CA PHE A 26 1.10 -0.65 10.69
C PHE A 26 2.62 -0.62 10.86
N CYS A 27 3.34 -0.49 9.75
CA CYS A 27 4.79 -0.28 9.72
C CYS A 27 5.20 0.95 8.91
N LYS A 28 6.36 1.51 9.21
CA LYS A 28 6.99 2.52 8.35
C LYS A 28 8.00 1.89 7.41
N PHE A 29 7.92 2.26 6.14
CA PHE A 29 8.91 1.94 5.11
C PHE A 29 8.96 3.06 4.07
N LYS A 30 10.00 3.05 3.24
CA LYS A 30 10.17 4.02 2.16
C LYS A 30 10.88 3.40 0.97
N ILE A 31 10.60 3.94 -0.21
CA ILE A 31 11.38 3.72 -1.42
C ILE A 31 12.16 4.98 -1.77
N SER A 32 13.01 4.92 -2.80
CA SER A 32 13.70 6.10 -3.34
C SER A 32 12.70 7.22 -3.69
N ASN A 33 13.01 8.46 -3.31
CA ASN A 33 12.24 9.65 -3.69
C ASN A 33 12.51 10.13 -5.13
N ARG A 34 13.34 9.40 -5.88
CA ARG A 34 13.80 9.80 -7.22
C ARG A 34 12.96 9.19 -8.35
N ILE A 35 12.05 8.26 -8.04
CA ILE A 35 11.22 7.55 -9.02
C ILE A 35 9.89 8.30 -9.12
N ASN A 36 9.88 9.35 -9.94
CA ASN A 36 8.78 10.31 -10.03
C ASN A 36 7.90 10.09 -11.26
N GLU A 37 7.94 8.89 -11.84
CA GLU A 37 7.15 8.51 -13.00
C GLU A 37 5.79 7.91 -12.61
N SER A 38 4.86 7.99 -13.57
CA SER A 38 3.65 7.17 -13.56
C SER A 38 3.96 5.75 -14.03
N GLY A 39 3.13 4.79 -13.63
CA GLY A 39 3.34 3.41 -14.03
C GLY A 39 2.55 2.40 -13.23
N VAL A 40 2.88 1.13 -13.46
CA VAL A 40 2.32 -0.02 -12.74
C VAL A 40 3.42 -0.63 -11.89
N TYR A 41 3.07 -1.00 -10.66
CA TYR A 41 3.97 -1.69 -9.76
C TYR A 41 3.37 -3.00 -9.27
N VAL A 42 4.26 -3.92 -8.91
CA VAL A 42 3.87 -5.19 -8.28
C VAL A 42 4.68 -5.46 -7.02
N PHE A 43 3.99 -5.93 -5.97
CA PHE A 43 4.65 -6.57 -4.83
C PHE A 43 4.83 -8.05 -5.12
N VAL A 44 6.05 -8.53 -4.94
CA VAL A 44 6.44 -9.93 -5.13
C VAL A 44 7.01 -10.45 -3.81
N ILE A 45 6.62 -11.65 -3.41
CA ILE A 45 7.18 -12.36 -2.24
C ILE A 45 7.49 -13.78 -2.70
N GLY A 46 8.75 -14.20 -2.56
CA GLY A 46 9.27 -15.36 -3.30
C GLY A 46 9.10 -15.14 -4.80
N ASP A 47 8.46 -16.10 -5.48
CA ASP A 47 8.24 -16.04 -6.93
C ASP A 47 6.79 -15.64 -7.32
N ALA A 48 5.98 -15.20 -6.35
CA ALA A 48 4.56 -14.92 -6.56
C ALA A 48 4.22 -13.43 -6.49
N VAL A 49 3.47 -12.96 -7.50
CA VAL A 49 2.87 -11.62 -7.51
C VAL A 49 1.74 -11.57 -6.49
N HIS A 50 1.95 -10.81 -5.42
CA HIS A 50 0.99 -10.66 -4.33
C HIS A 50 0.04 -9.49 -4.55
N TYR A 51 0.49 -8.40 -5.16
CA TYR A 51 -0.32 -7.21 -5.40
C TYR A 51 0.09 -6.51 -6.69
N ILE A 52 -0.88 -6.01 -7.43
CA ILE A 52 -0.69 -5.15 -8.60
C ILE A 52 -1.40 -3.83 -8.31
N GLY A 53 -0.74 -2.70 -8.58
CA GLY A 53 -1.37 -1.40 -8.49
C GLY A 53 -0.75 -0.40 -9.46
N GLU A 54 -1.46 0.71 -9.64
CA GLU A 54 -1.01 1.81 -10.47
C GLU A 54 -0.70 3.06 -9.65
N CYS A 55 0.05 3.97 -10.26
CA CYS A 55 0.24 5.31 -9.73
C CYS A 55 0.58 6.32 -10.84
N ALA A 56 0.21 7.58 -10.61
CA ALA A 56 0.71 8.73 -11.37
C ALA A 56 2.13 9.17 -10.94
N ASN A 57 2.58 8.76 -9.75
CA ASN A 57 3.91 9.03 -9.22
C ASN A 57 4.27 7.97 -8.17
N LEU A 58 5.28 7.14 -8.44
CA LEU A 58 5.62 6.01 -7.56
C LEU A 58 6.10 6.47 -6.17
N SER A 59 7.06 7.40 -6.13
CA SER A 59 7.62 7.92 -4.87
C SER A 59 6.53 8.44 -3.93
N LYS A 60 5.58 9.22 -4.45
CA LYS A 60 4.44 9.74 -3.66
C LYS A 60 3.50 8.64 -3.22
N ARG A 61 3.13 7.69 -4.11
CA ARG A 61 2.20 6.59 -3.77
C ARG A 61 2.70 5.77 -2.58
N PHE A 62 4.00 5.49 -2.57
CA PHE A 62 4.63 4.73 -1.51
C PHE A 62 4.93 5.59 -0.29
N ASN A 63 5.69 6.67 -0.43
CA ASN A 63 6.23 7.37 0.74
C ASN A 63 5.21 8.28 1.46
N MET A 64 4.15 8.72 0.76
CA MET A 64 3.05 9.50 1.36
C MET A 64 1.77 8.67 1.56
N GLY A 65 1.70 7.49 0.94
CA GLY A 65 0.59 6.54 1.06
C GLY A 65 1.00 5.35 1.90
N TYR A 66 1.39 4.27 1.22
CA TYR A 66 1.58 2.96 1.84
C TYR A 66 2.63 2.94 2.95
N GLY A 67 3.77 3.59 2.78
CA GLY A 67 4.89 3.58 3.72
C GLY A 67 4.71 4.47 4.95
N ASN A 68 3.68 5.32 4.98
CA ASN A 68 3.43 6.25 6.07
C ASN A 68 1.94 6.56 6.22
N ILE A 69 1.23 5.67 6.93
CA ILE A 69 -0.21 5.82 7.19
C ILE A 69 -0.49 7.08 8.02
N SER A 70 -1.28 7.99 7.43
CA SER A 70 -1.78 9.16 8.12
C SER A 70 -2.91 8.77 9.09
N PRO A 71 -3.04 9.45 10.25
CA PRO A 71 -4.09 9.14 11.23
C PRO A 71 -5.50 9.14 10.63
N LYS A 72 -5.81 10.11 9.74
CA LYS A 72 -7.10 10.20 9.06
C LYS A 72 -7.41 8.96 8.20
N ASN A 73 -6.40 8.31 7.61
CA ASN A 73 -6.61 7.14 6.78
C ASN A 73 -7.20 5.96 7.56
N CYS A 74 -7.01 5.91 8.88
CA CYS A 74 -7.50 4.83 9.74
C CYS A 74 -9.02 4.86 9.98
N TYR A 75 -9.71 5.97 9.70
CA TYR A 75 -11.11 6.16 10.05
C TYR A 75 -12.04 6.01 8.84
N LYS A 76 -13.35 5.86 9.09
CA LYS A 76 -14.36 5.87 8.01
C LYS A 76 -14.28 7.18 7.22
N GLY A 77 -14.35 7.07 5.89
CA GLY A 77 -14.10 8.18 4.96
C GLY A 77 -12.61 8.47 4.68
N GLY A 78 -11.70 7.72 5.31
CA GLY A 78 -10.26 7.73 5.00
C GLY A 78 -9.89 6.84 3.81
N GLN A 79 -8.58 6.66 3.58
CA GLN A 79 -8.04 5.84 2.49
C GLN A 79 -7.76 4.41 2.96
N GLU A 80 -8.79 3.57 2.95
CA GLU A 80 -8.74 2.18 3.41
C GLU A 80 -7.67 1.33 2.69
N THR A 81 -7.49 1.53 1.39
CA THR A 81 -6.46 0.83 0.60
C THR A 81 -5.05 1.05 1.15
N ASN A 82 -4.74 2.26 1.63
CA ASN A 82 -3.42 2.53 2.19
C ASN A 82 -3.20 1.71 3.46
N CYS A 83 -4.17 1.74 4.37
CA CYS A 83 -4.12 0.97 5.61
C CYS A 83 -3.96 -0.52 5.32
N ARG A 84 -4.78 -1.07 4.43
CA ARG A 84 -4.74 -2.48 4.07
C ARG A 84 -3.40 -2.92 3.46
N VAL A 85 -2.90 -2.19 2.47
CA VAL A 85 -1.64 -2.55 1.81
C VAL A 85 -0.48 -2.42 2.80
N ASN A 86 -0.50 -1.41 3.68
CA ASN A 86 0.51 -1.31 4.73
C ASN A 86 0.42 -2.47 5.74
N ASN A 87 -0.77 -2.85 6.20
CA ASN A 87 -0.94 -4.01 7.09
C ASN A 87 -0.33 -5.27 6.47
N LEU A 88 -0.64 -5.55 5.19
CA LEU A 88 -0.13 -6.72 4.49
C LEU A 88 1.41 -6.73 4.35
N VAL A 89 2.00 -5.56 4.05
CA VAL A 89 3.46 -5.39 4.04
C VAL A 89 4.04 -5.58 5.44
N CYS A 90 3.39 -5.01 6.46
CA CYS A 90 3.80 -5.11 7.86
C CYS A 90 3.82 -6.57 8.33
N GLU A 91 2.74 -7.31 8.07
CA GLU A 91 2.62 -8.73 8.40
C GLU A 91 3.67 -9.57 7.67
N ALA A 92 3.83 -9.35 6.36
CA ALA A 92 4.82 -10.08 5.57
C ALA A 92 6.26 -9.86 6.07
N ALA A 93 6.64 -8.62 6.33
CA ALA A 93 7.96 -8.28 6.81
C ALA A 93 8.19 -8.74 8.27
N THR A 94 7.16 -8.72 9.12
CA THR A 94 7.27 -9.23 10.51
C THR A 94 7.43 -10.75 10.53
N ALA A 95 6.85 -11.45 9.55
CA ALA A 95 7.07 -12.87 9.32
C ALA A 95 8.43 -13.19 8.67
N GLY A 96 9.31 -12.21 8.48
CA GLY A 96 10.64 -12.40 7.89
C GLY A 96 10.61 -12.68 6.38
N ARG A 97 9.49 -12.41 5.68
CA ARG A 97 9.40 -12.61 4.24
C ARG A 97 10.07 -11.46 3.49
N GLU A 98 10.86 -11.79 2.48
CA GLU A 98 11.42 -10.81 1.56
C GLU A 98 10.34 -10.28 0.62
N ILE A 99 10.23 -8.96 0.53
CA ILE A 99 9.23 -8.27 -0.29
C ILE A 99 9.96 -7.47 -1.35
N ALA A 100 9.82 -7.87 -2.61
CA ALA A 100 10.32 -7.13 -3.75
C ALA A 100 9.23 -6.20 -4.32
N LEU A 101 9.66 -5.03 -4.78
CA LEU A 101 8.83 -4.09 -5.51
C LEU A 101 9.38 -3.97 -6.94
N TRP A 102 8.57 -4.34 -7.92
CA TRP A 102 8.88 -4.12 -9.32
C TRP A 102 8.03 -2.98 -9.85
N PHE A 103 8.59 -2.20 -10.77
CA PHE A 103 7.93 -1.04 -11.35
C PHE A 103 8.18 -0.96 -12.85
N LEU A 104 7.09 -0.79 -13.60
CA LEU A 104 7.08 -0.48 -15.02
C LEU A 104 6.62 0.97 -15.18
N SER A 105 7.54 1.85 -15.58
CA SER A 105 7.21 3.24 -15.93
C SER A 105 6.44 3.28 -17.24
N THR A 106 5.27 3.93 -17.24
CA THR A 106 4.39 4.06 -18.41
C THR A 106 3.32 5.12 -18.17
N ALA A 107 2.87 5.76 -19.26
CA ALA A 107 1.72 6.65 -19.24
C ALA A 107 0.37 5.89 -19.33
N ASP A 108 0.38 4.66 -19.87
CA ASP A 108 -0.81 3.81 -20.03
C ASP A 108 -1.02 2.84 -18.84
N TYR A 109 -0.71 3.34 -17.63
CA TYR A 109 -0.71 2.51 -16.43
C TYR A 109 -2.09 1.94 -16.08
N LYS A 110 -3.17 2.59 -16.50
CA LYS A 110 -4.53 2.12 -16.24
C LYS A 110 -4.85 0.85 -17.04
N THR A 111 -4.61 0.88 -18.35
CA THR A 111 -4.87 -0.28 -19.21
C THR A 111 -3.99 -1.46 -18.82
N ILE A 112 -2.70 -1.18 -18.57
CA ILE A 112 -1.74 -2.22 -18.16
C ILE A 112 -2.10 -2.83 -16.81
N GLU A 113 -2.50 -2.03 -15.80
CA GLU A 113 -2.94 -2.56 -14.49
C GLU A 113 -4.16 -3.47 -14.65
N LEU A 114 -5.16 -3.06 -15.44
CA LEU A 114 -6.35 -3.86 -15.71
C LEU A 114 -5.98 -5.18 -16.39
N THR A 115 -5.15 -5.16 -17.43
CA THR A 115 -4.69 -6.38 -18.13
C THR A 115 -3.93 -7.31 -17.18
N LEU A 116 -3.00 -6.78 -16.39
CA LEU A 116 -2.22 -7.59 -15.44
C LEU A 116 -3.12 -8.19 -14.35
N ARG A 117 -4.10 -7.44 -13.84
CA ARG A 117 -5.04 -7.96 -12.85
C ARG A 117 -6.00 -9.01 -13.41
N ALA A 118 -6.40 -8.90 -14.67
CA ALA A 118 -7.20 -9.92 -15.32
C ALA A 118 -6.41 -11.21 -15.56
N ALA A 119 -5.12 -11.08 -15.90
CA ALA A 119 -4.26 -12.22 -16.20
C ALA A 119 -3.68 -12.92 -14.94
N ASN A 120 -3.67 -12.26 -13.78
CA ASN A 120 -3.01 -12.77 -12.58
C ASN A 120 -3.98 -12.85 -11.40
N ARG A 121 -4.04 -14.04 -10.78
CA ARG A 121 -4.63 -14.16 -9.44
C ARG A 121 -3.60 -13.69 -8.41
N THR A 122 -3.93 -12.63 -7.70
CA THR A 122 -3.07 -12.05 -6.67
C THR A 122 -3.73 -12.20 -5.31
N ALA A 123 -2.93 -12.49 -4.28
CA ALA A 123 -3.47 -12.71 -2.95
C ALA A 123 -3.95 -11.41 -2.28
N TRP A 124 -3.43 -10.25 -2.70
CA TRP A 124 -3.69 -8.96 -2.06
C TRP A 124 -4.54 -8.01 -2.90
N ASN A 125 -4.84 -8.24 -4.19
CA ASN A 125 -5.92 -7.47 -4.82
C ASN A 125 -7.27 -8.05 -4.38
N ARG A 126 -8.24 -7.17 -4.14
CA ARG A 126 -9.62 -7.61 -3.93
C ARG A 126 -10.23 -8.04 -5.27
N ILE A 127 -11.10 -9.03 -5.18
CA ILE A 127 -12.01 -9.45 -6.24
C ILE A 127 -13.10 -8.39 -6.40
#